data_AF-A0A820UN39-F1
#
_entry.id   AF-A0A820UN39-F1
#
_cell.length_a   1.000
_cell.length_b   1.000
_cell.length_c   1.000
_cell.angle_alpha   90.00
_cell.angle_beta   90.00
_cell.angle_gamma   90.00
#
_symmetry.space_group_name_H-M   'P 1'
#
loop_
_entity.id
_entity.type
_entity.pdbx_description
1 polymer ?
#
loop_
_entity_poly.entity_id
_entity_poly.type
_entity_poly.pdbx_seq_one_letter_code
_entity_poly.pdbx_strand_id
1 'polypeptide(L)'
;MNSPEWITILIGCIACLLFGASQPVFAFLLCKIVNAFKYCSTFERRHQVLITSFLFLLLGVLAFILRFLQYTAFAISGSKLTERIRSKAFACLLRQEVAYFDRPENSSGAICVRLSSDALAVQEMTGTRLGAICEVGAISQRIAASFSATETFFDLFDRTPAIDNTSTEGQKLVDFRGEIKFDQVKFIYPIRPTSIILKKFQLHIKPSQRVAFVGASGSGKSTIIQLLERFYDVTGGQLLIDGVDIRKLNLQLVRSHFGLVSQEPILFDLTIAENIAYGLENVPMDDIINAANKANIHQFIEQLPRGYETKVGLKGSFLSGGEKQRIAIARVLLRRPKVLLLDEATSAMDSYNEQIVQEALDEAQTEDSSRTSIIIAHRLSTIRSCDLICVLDKGQIVENGTHTELIQQRGAYYKMLAQNDSQLS
;
A
#
# COMPACT_ATOMS: atom_id res chain seq x y z
N MET A 1 6.36 18.75 14.70
CA MET A 1 5.60 18.69 13.44
C MET A 1 4.88 20.01 13.09
N ASN A 2 4.46 20.81 14.07
CA ASN A 2 3.79 22.11 13.85
C ASN A 2 4.73 23.33 13.98
N SER A 3 6.05 23.12 13.95
CA SER A 3 7.04 24.20 14.09
C SER A 3 6.99 25.25 12.96
N PRO A 4 6.66 24.93 11.70
CA PRO A 4 6.61 25.94 10.65
C PRO A 4 5.48 26.99 10.83
N GLU A 5 4.42 26.65 11.57
CA GLU A 5 3.25 27.51 11.81
C GLU A 5 3.34 28.29 13.12
N TRP A 6 4.50 28.32 13.78
CA TRP A 6 4.64 28.94 15.10
C TRP A 6 4.13 30.39 15.15
N ILE A 7 4.30 31.16 14.07
CA ILE A 7 3.80 32.54 13.96
C ILE A 7 2.27 32.56 13.98
N THR A 8 1.63 31.70 13.18
CA THR A 8 0.17 31.62 13.11
C THR A 8 -0.42 31.16 14.44
N ILE A 9 0.23 30.20 15.11
CA ILE A 9 -0.15 29.75 16.45
C ILE A 9 -0.03 30.90 17.44
N LEU A 10 1.08 31.64 17.42
CA LEU A 10 1.32 32.78 18.30
C LEU A 10 0.25 33.87 18.12
N ILE A 11 -0.10 34.21 16.88
CA ILE A 11 -1.18 35.15 16.56
C ILE A 11 -2.52 34.65 17.15
N GLY A 12 -2.83 33.37 16.98
CA GLY A 12 -4.03 32.75 17.54
C GLY A 12 -4.06 32.80 19.07
N CYS A 13 -2.93 32.53 19.72
CA CYS A 13 -2.78 32.60 21.18
C CYS A 13 -2.97 34.03 21.70
N ILE A 14 -2.36 35.03 21.06
CA ILE A 14 -2.52 36.44 21.44
C ILE A 14 -3.99 36.87 21.28
N ALA A 15 -4.61 36.54 20.14
CA ALA A 15 -6.02 36.86 19.89
C ALA A 15 -6.94 36.20 20.93
N CYS A 16 -6.66 34.95 21.31
CA CYS A 16 -7.38 34.22 22.34
C CYS A 16 -7.26 34.90 23.73
N LEU A 17 -6.05 35.29 24.14
CA LEU A 17 -5.83 35.98 25.42
C LEU A 17 -6.57 37.32 25.48
N LEU A 18 -6.51 38.11 24.40
CA LEU A 18 -7.21 39.39 24.31
C LEU A 18 -8.74 39.21 24.32
N PHE A 19 -9.24 38.19 23.64
CA PHE A 19 -10.66 37.85 23.67
C PHE A 19 -11.09 37.39 25.07
N GLY A 20 -10.30 36.57 25.76
CA GLY A 20 -10.55 36.17 27.15
C GLY A 20 -10.63 37.38 28.10
N ALA A 21 -9.74 38.36 27.93
CA ALA A 21 -9.76 39.61 28.71
C ALA A 21 -10.99 40.50 28.43
N SER A 22 -11.66 40.34 27.28
CA SER A 22 -12.89 41.09 26.97
C SER A 22 -14.07 40.71 27.88
N GLN A 23 -14.08 39.49 28.45
CA GLN A 23 -15.15 39.00 29.32
C GLN A 23 -15.24 39.77 30.67
N PRO A 24 -14.13 39.95 31.43
CA PRO A 24 -14.13 40.86 32.59
C PRO A 24 -14.52 42.30 32.25
N VAL A 25 -14.07 42.82 31.10
CA VAL A 25 -14.42 44.19 30.66
C VAL A 25 -15.92 44.31 30.41
N PHE A 26 -16.53 43.30 29.78
CA PHE A 26 -17.98 43.23 29.61
C PHE A 26 -18.71 43.27 30.96
N ALA A 27 -18.28 42.47 31.94
CA ALA A 27 -18.86 42.46 33.28
C ALA A 27 -18.73 43.83 33.98
N PHE A 28 -17.59 44.50 33.81
CA PHE A 28 -17.38 45.85 34.34
C PHE A 28 -18.27 46.90 33.69
N LEU A 29 -18.44 46.88 32.36
CA LEU A 29 -19.34 47.77 31.64
C LEU A 29 -20.81 47.53 32.04
N LEU A 30 -21.19 46.27 32.28
CA LEU A 30 -22.51 45.92 32.81
C LEU A 30 -22.71 46.48 34.23
N CYS A 31 -21.69 46.41 35.09
CA CYS A 31 -21.76 47.04 36.40
C CYS A 31 -21.93 48.57 36.29
N LYS A 32 -21.22 49.22 35.35
CA LYS A 32 -21.36 50.66 35.09
C LYS A 32 -22.76 51.04 34.63
N ILE A 33 -23.38 50.27 33.73
CA ILE A 33 -24.73 50.60 33.24
C ILE A 33 -25.78 50.47 34.35
N VAL A 34 -25.65 49.44 35.21
CA VAL A 34 -26.52 49.28 36.38
C VAL A 34 -26.33 50.42 37.37
N ASN A 35 -25.08 50.83 37.64
CA ASN A 35 -24.79 51.95 38.54
C ASN A 35 -25.24 53.30 37.98
N ALA A 36 -25.36 53.46 36.66
CA ALA A 36 -25.86 54.70 36.05
C ALA A 36 -27.32 55.01 36.45
N PHE A 37 -28.12 54.01 36.81
CA PHE A 37 -29.49 54.23 37.31
C PHE A 37 -29.55 54.86 38.70
N LYS A 38 -28.43 54.92 39.45
CA LYS A 38 -28.37 55.58 40.76
C LYS A 38 -28.33 57.11 40.69
N TYR A 39 -27.98 57.70 39.55
CA TYR A 39 -27.96 59.16 39.40
C TYR A 39 -29.38 59.73 39.34
N CYS A 40 -29.69 60.72 40.20
CA CYS A 40 -30.98 61.40 40.24
C CYS A 40 -31.17 62.41 39.10
N SER A 41 -30.08 62.97 38.55
CA SER A 41 -30.13 63.94 37.46
C SER A 41 -30.33 63.25 36.10
N THR A 42 -31.25 63.75 35.28
CA THR A 42 -31.60 63.16 33.98
C THR A 42 -30.47 63.30 32.96
N PHE A 43 -29.68 64.38 33.06
CA PHE A 43 -28.58 64.68 32.15
C PHE A 43 -27.37 63.75 32.37
N GLU A 44 -26.92 63.58 33.62
CA GLU A 44 -25.77 62.72 33.93
C GLU A 44 -26.08 61.25 33.65
N ARG A 45 -27.30 60.80 33.97
CA ARG A 45 -27.78 59.45 33.65
C ARG A 45 -27.72 59.19 32.14
N ARG A 46 -28.24 60.10 31.32
CA ARG A 46 -28.25 59.96 29.85
C ARG A 46 -26.82 59.94 29.29
N HIS A 47 -25.94 60.81 29.79
CA HIS A 47 -24.55 60.86 29.35
C HIS A 47 -23.77 59.57 29.67
N GLN A 48 -23.87 59.06 30.90
CA GLN A 48 -23.21 57.81 31.32
C GLN A 48 -23.72 56.58 30.56
N VAL A 49 -25.04 56.49 30.33
CA VAL A 49 -25.62 55.40 29.54
C VAL A 49 -25.13 55.46 28.08
N LEU A 50 -25.11 56.63 27.45
CA LEU A 50 -24.65 56.78 26.07
C LEU A 50 -23.16 56.40 25.90
N ILE A 51 -22.29 56.85 26.80
CA ILE A 51 -20.86 56.48 26.77
C ILE A 51 -20.71 54.97 26.96
N THR A 52 -21.41 54.38 27.93
CA THR A 52 -21.31 52.95 28.22
C THR A 52 -21.82 52.10 27.05
N SER A 53 -22.93 52.52 26.40
CA SER A 53 -23.44 51.86 25.19
C SER A 53 -22.47 51.91 24.01
N PHE A 54 -21.76 53.03 23.82
CA PHE A 54 -20.72 53.13 22.80
C PHE A 54 -19.52 52.22 23.10
N LEU A 55 -19.11 52.12 24.38
CA LEU A 55 -18.05 51.21 24.81
C LEU A 55 -18.45 49.73 24.60
N PHE A 56 -19.72 49.36 24.80
CA PHE A 56 -20.21 48.03 24.47
C PHE A 56 -20.11 47.71 22.97
N LEU A 57 -20.48 48.67 22.11
CA LEU A 57 -20.35 48.50 20.66
C LEU A 57 -18.89 48.29 20.25
N LEU A 58 -17.98 49.12 20.77
CA LEU A 58 -16.55 49.01 20.51
C LEU A 58 -15.98 47.67 20.97
N LEU A 59 -16.37 47.23 22.18
CA LEU A 59 -15.97 45.94 22.73
C LEU A 59 -16.48 44.78 21.86
N GLY A 60 -17.71 44.87 21.35
CA GLY A 60 -18.29 43.86 20.46
C GLY A 60 -17.54 43.75 19.13
N VAL A 61 -17.20 44.89 18.50
CA VAL A 61 -16.41 44.91 17.26
C VAL A 61 -15.01 44.34 17.49
N LEU A 62 -14.34 44.74 18.57
CA LEU A 62 -13.03 44.22 18.92
C LEU A 62 -13.08 42.71 19.19
N ALA A 63 -14.06 42.25 19.96
CA ALA A 63 -14.26 40.83 20.26
C ALA A 63 -14.51 40.02 18.98
N PHE A 64 -15.27 40.54 18.03
CA PHE A 64 -15.49 39.92 16.73
C PHE A 64 -14.18 39.76 15.94
N ILE A 65 -13.38 40.83 15.82
CA ILE A 65 -12.10 40.80 15.11
C ILE A 65 -11.14 39.80 15.75
N LEU A 66 -11.02 39.81 17.08
CA LEU A 66 -10.17 38.89 17.82
C LEU A 66 -10.61 37.43 17.64
N ARG A 67 -11.92 37.16 17.72
CA ARG A 67 -12.46 35.81 17.52
C ARG A 67 -12.25 35.31 16.10
N PHE A 68 -12.43 36.18 15.11
CA PHE A 68 -12.17 35.87 13.70
C PHE A 68 -10.69 35.52 13.49
N LEU A 69 -9.78 36.35 14.01
CA LEU A 69 -8.33 36.12 13.91
C LEU A 69 -7.92 34.82 14.63
N GLN A 70 -8.44 34.57 15.82
CA GLN A 70 -8.21 33.33 16.58
C GLN A 70 -8.64 32.08 15.79
N TYR A 71 -9.88 32.05 15.30
CA TYR A 71 -10.40 30.88 14.58
C TYR A 71 -9.66 30.64 13.27
N THR A 72 -9.39 31.70 12.50
CA THR A 72 -8.68 31.58 11.22
C THR A 72 -7.24 31.11 11.43
N ALA A 73 -6.52 31.68 12.39
CA ALA A 73 -5.15 31.28 12.71
C ALA A 73 -5.06 29.81 13.12
N PHE A 74 -5.88 29.36 14.06
CA PHE A 74 -5.88 27.97 14.50
C PHE A 74 -6.41 27.00 13.44
N ALA A 75 -7.37 27.41 12.59
CA ALA A 75 -7.83 26.59 11.48
C ALA A 75 -6.73 26.37 10.43
N ILE A 76 -6.00 27.43 10.06
CA ILE A 76 -4.89 27.34 9.09
C ILE A 76 -3.78 26.44 9.65
N SER A 77 -3.36 26.64 10.90
CA SER A 77 -2.33 25.80 11.51
C SER A 77 -2.77 24.34 11.61
N GLY A 78 -4.02 24.09 12.02
CA GLY A 78 -4.57 22.75 12.11
C GLY A 78 -4.59 22.02 10.76
N SER A 79 -5.08 22.67 9.70
CA SER A 79 -5.16 22.05 8.37
C SER A 79 -3.78 21.70 7.80
N LYS A 80 -2.80 22.61 7.94
CA LYS A 80 -1.42 22.36 7.51
C LYS A 80 -0.76 21.21 8.29
N LEU A 81 -1.03 21.12 9.59
CA LEU A 81 -0.54 20.01 10.41
C LEU A 81 -1.13 18.67 9.93
N THR A 82 -2.44 18.62 9.69
CA THR A 82 -3.13 17.42 9.17
C THR A 82 -2.56 16.97 7.83
N GLU A 83 -2.35 17.91 6.91
CA GLU A 83 -1.74 17.63 5.61
C GLU A 83 -0.36 16.98 5.76
N ARG A 84 0.50 17.53 6.62
CA ARG A 84 1.83 16.95 6.88
C ARG A 84 1.78 15.60 7.56
N ILE A 85 0.91 15.43 8.56
CA ILE A 85 0.75 14.14 9.23
C ILE A 85 0.32 13.09 8.22
N ARG A 86 -0.69 13.38 7.40
CA ARG A 86 -1.18 12.46 6.36
C ARG A 86 -0.11 12.13 5.33
N SER A 87 0.58 13.15 4.80
CA SER A 87 1.64 12.96 3.81
C SER A 87 2.79 12.12 4.37
N LYS A 88 3.31 12.48 5.56
CA LYS A 88 4.39 11.74 6.21
C LYS A 88 3.95 10.32 6.59
N ALA A 89 2.74 10.14 7.10
CA ALA A 89 2.21 8.83 7.48
C ALA A 89 2.03 7.94 6.27
N PHE A 90 1.46 8.46 5.18
CA PHE A 90 1.33 7.73 3.93
C PHE A 90 2.70 7.32 3.37
N ALA A 91 3.68 8.23 3.35
CA ALA A 91 5.04 7.90 2.93
C ALA A 91 5.68 6.82 3.82
N CYS A 92 5.51 6.90 5.15
CA CYS A 92 6.02 5.89 6.07
C CYS A 92 5.31 4.55 5.89
N LEU A 93 4.00 4.53 5.64
CA LEU A 93 3.24 3.30 5.37
C LEU A 93 3.73 2.59 4.10
N LEU A 94 3.95 3.32 3.01
CA LEU A 94 4.45 2.74 1.76
C LEU A 94 5.87 2.15 1.88
N ARG A 95 6.63 2.58 2.89
CA ARG A 95 7.97 2.07 3.19
C ARG A 95 7.95 0.75 3.98
N GLN A 96 6.83 0.39 4.60
CA GLN A 96 6.73 -0.80 5.45
C GLN A 96 6.79 -2.10 4.64
N GLU A 97 7.34 -3.15 5.23
CA GLU A 97 7.37 -4.48 4.63
C GLU A 97 5.98 -5.16 4.64
N VAL A 98 5.79 -6.18 3.79
CA VAL A 98 4.49 -6.87 3.67
C VAL A 98 4.02 -7.48 5.00
N ALA A 99 4.95 -8.00 5.81
CA ALA A 99 4.64 -8.54 7.15
C ALA A 99 3.98 -7.51 8.11
N TYR A 100 4.15 -6.21 7.87
CA TYR A 100 3.44 -5.17 8.61
C TYR A 100 1.94 -5.17 8.29
N PHE A 101 1.59 -5.37 7.02
CA PHE A 101 0.21 -5.34 6.49
C PHE A 101 -0.55 -6.65 6.71
N ASP A 102 0.14 -7.77 6.94
CA ASP A 102 -0.50 -9.03 7.33
C ASP A 102 -1.24 -8.95 8.67
N ARG A 103 -0.81 -8.03 9.54
CA ARG A 103 -1.39 -7.84 10.87
C ARG A 103 -2.82 -7.29 10.75
N PRO A 104 -3.81 -7.86 11.45
CA PRO A 104 -5.19 -7.40 11.35
C PRO A 104 -5.35 -5.93 11.77
N GLU A 105 -4.51 -5.45 12.69
CA GLU A 105 -4.47 -4.05 13.13
C GLU A 105 -4.03 -3.07 12.02
N ASN A 106 -3.38 -3.58 10.98
CA ASN A 106 -2.86 -2.82 9.83
C ASN A 106 -3.53 -3.24 8.52
N SER A 107 -4.76 -3.78 8.60
CA SER A 107 -5.59 -3.99 7.41
C SER A 107 -5.81 -2.67 6.65
N SER A 108 -6.11 -2.77 5.35
CA SER A 108 -6.37 -1.59 4.50
C SER A 108 -7.46 -0.69 5.08
N GLY A 109 -8.53 -1.27 5.64
CA GLY A 109 -9.58 -0.55 6.35
C GLY A 109 -9.08 0.19 7.59
N ALA A 110 -8.29 -0.46 8.44
CA ALA A 110 -7.73 0.16 9.65
C ALA A 110 -6.77 1.31 9.30
N ILE A 111 -5.95 1.15 8.27
CA ILE A 111 -5.05 2.20 7.78
C ILE A 111 -5.84 3.39 7.21
N CYS A 112 -6.92 3.15 6.48
CA CYS A 112 -7.80 4.21 5.98
C CYS A 112 -8.44 5.01 7.13
N VAL A 113 -8.88 4.34 8.19
CA VAL A 113 -9.38 5.00 9.41
C VAL A 113 -8.28 5.84 10.06
N ARG A 114 -7.06 5.31 10.19
CA ARG A 114 -5.91 6.01 10.77
C ARG A 114 -5.55 7.28 9.98
N LEU A 115 -5.45 7.17 8.66
CA LEU A 115 -5.12 8.32 7.79
C LEU A 115 -6.24 9.37 7.72
N SER A 116 -7.50 8.97 7.88
CA SER A 116 -8.65 9.87 7.81
C SER A 116 -9.00 10.46 9.17
N SER A 117 -9.54 9.65 10.08
CA SER A 117 -10.11 10.03 11.37
C SER A 117 -9.04 10.37 12.40
N ASP A 118 -8.01 9.54 12.57
CA ASP A 118 -7.02 9.75 13.63
C ASP A 118 -6.15 10.99 13.33
N ALA A 119 -5.83 11.23 12.07
CA ALA A 119 -5.15 12.46 11.65
C ALA A 119 -5.97 13.73 12.01
N LEU A 120 -7.30 13.68 11.91
CA LEU A 120 -8.18 14.77 12.35
C LEU A 120 -8.20 14.89 13.88
N ALA A 121 -8.16 13.77 14.61
CA ALA A 121 -8.09 13.80 16.07
C ALA A 121 -6.82 14.52 16.57
N VAL A 122 -5.68 14.39 15.88
CA VAL A 122 -4.44 15.13 16.21
C VAL A 122 -4.61 16.64 15.94
N GLN A 123 -5.32 17.02 14.88
CA GLN A 123 -5.65 18.42 14.57
C GLN A 123 -6.44 19.08 15.70
N GLU A 124 -7.41 18.36 16.26
CA GLU A 124 -8.28 18.87 17.33
C GLU A 124 -7.48 19.25 18.59
N MET A 125 -6.29 18.67 18.83
CA MET A 125 -5.43 19.06 19.95
C MET A 125 -4.70 20.37 19.73
N THR A 126 -4.31 20.69 18.50
CA THR A 126 -3.33 21.76 18.24
C THR A 126 -3.97 23.07 17.74
N GLY A 127 -5.19 23.02 17.20
CA GLY A 127 -5.89 24.19 16.69
C GLY A 127 -6.86 24.80 17.71
N THR A 128 -8.13 24.45 17.57
CA THR A 128 -9.25 25.14 18.24
C THR A 128 -9.32 24.91 19.74
N ARG A 129 -8.76 23.80 20.25
CA ARG A 129 -8.82 23.46 21.68
C ARG A 129 -7.70 24.03 22.51
N LEU A 130 -6.54 24.37 21.96
CA LEU A 130 -5.57 25.20 22.70
C LEU A 130 -6.21 26.54 23.08
N GLY A 131 -6.97 27.14 22.16
CA GLY A 131 -7.78 28.32 22.46
C GLY A 131 -8.83 28.06 23.55
N ALA A 132 -9.54 26.94 23.48
CA ALA A 132 -10.54 26.58 24.50
C ALA A 132 -9.92 26.24 25.87
N ILE A 133 -8.74 25.64 25.94
CA ILE A 133 -8.01 25.34 27.20
C ILE A 133 -7.54 26.65 27.85
N CYS A 134 -7.10 27.63 27.05
CA CYS A 134 -6.80 28.98 27.54
C CYS A 134 -8.04 29.71 28.08
N GLU A 135 -9.23 29.40 27.56
CA GLU A 135 -10.50 30.06 27.91
C GLU A 135 -11.24 29.36 29.08
N VAL A 136 -11.28 28.02 29.09
CA VAL A 136 -12.07 27.18 30.01
C VAL A 136 -11.29 25.88 30.26
N GLY A 137 -10.70 25.72 31.44
CA GLY A 137 -9.84 24.59 31.81
C GLY A 137 -10.50 23.20 31.90
N ALA A 138 -11.64 22.94 31.23
CA ALA A 138 -12.39 21.70 31.35
C ALA A 138 -12.83 21.12 29.99
N ILE A 139 -12.03 20.21 29.41
CA ILE A 139 -12.46 19.28 28.34
C ILE A 139 -11.67 17.95 28.44
N SER A 140 -12.11 16.97 29.24
CA SER A 140 -11.26 15.79 29.57
C SER A 140 -11.37 14.58 28.63
N GLN A 141 -12.53 14.28 28.03
CA GLN A 141 -12.72 12.99 27.33
C GLN A 141 -12.12 12.94 25.91
N ARG A 142 -12.21 14.03 25.14
CA ARG A 142 -11.75 14.05 23.73
C ARG A 142 -10.25 14.34 23.59
N ILE A 143 -9.56 14.63 24.69
CA ILE A 143 -8.09 14.79 24.72
C ILE A 143 -7.40 13.42 24.73
N ALA A 144 -7.95 12.44 25.45
CA ALA A 144 -7.39 11.09 25.56
C ALA A 144 -7.33 10.37 24.20
N ALA A 145 -8.42 10.45 23.40
CA ALA A 145 -8.46 9.86 22.06
C ALA A 145 -7.38 10.45 21.13
N SER A 146 -7.16 11.76 21.21
CA SER A 146 -6.16 12.43 20.38
C SER A 146 -4.71 12.13 20.82
N PHE A 147 -4.45 11.95 22.12
CA PHE A 147 -3.15 11.46 22.59
C PHE A 147 -2.85 10.05 22.05
N SER A 148 -3.82 9.13 22.13
CA SER A 148 -3.65 7.78 21.57
C SER A 148 -3.41 7.81 20.06
N ALA A 149 -4.18 8.62 19.32
CA ALA A 149 -3.95 8.81 17.89
C ALA A 149 -2.52 9.34 17.60
N THR A 150 -2.07 10.32 18.38
CA THR A 150 -0.72 10.90 18.26
C THR A 150 0.36 9.84 18.49
N GLU A 151 0.22 9.02 19.54
CA GLU A 151 1.12 7.91 19.85
C GLU A 151 1.23 6.93 18.68
N THR A 152 0.10 6.50 18.09
CA THR A 152 0.13 5.58 16.95
C THR A 152 0.83 6.15 15.71
N PHE A 153 0.77 7.47 15.49
CA PHE A 153 1.51 8.12 14.41
C PHE A 153 3.00 8.20 14.71
N PHE A 154 3.39 8.49 15.95
CA PHE A 154 4.80 8.48 16.35
C PHE A 154 5.39 7.07 16.26
N ASP A 155 4.67 6.05 16.72
CA ASP A 155 5.07 4.65 16.55
C ASP A 155 5.30 4.30 15.07
N LEU A 156 4.42 4.77 14.18
CA LEU A 156 4.59 4.60 12.73
C LEU A 156 5.79 5.38 12.18
N PHE A 157 6.01 6.61 12.64
CA PHE A 157 7.11 7.46 12.16
C PHE A 157 8.48 6.99 12.62
N ASP A 158 8.57 6.42 13.82
CA ASP A 158 9.80 5.95 14.43
C ASP A 158 10.10 4.49 14.06
N ARG A 159 9.11 3.75 13.53
CA ARG A 159 9.30 2.38 13.04
C ARG A 159 10.22 2.35 11.82
N THR A 160 11.35 1.69 11.98
CA THR A 160 12.21 1.26 10.87
C THR A 160 11.74 -0.10 10.33
N PRO A 161 11.39 -0.23 9.04
CA PRO A 161 10.99 -1.52 8.47
C PRO A 161 12.18 -2.48 8.41
N ALA A 162 11.90 -3.78 8.57
CA ALA A 162 12.93 -4.81 8.46
C ALA A 162 13.45 -4.93 7.01
N ILE A 163 12.57 -4.67 6.04
CA ILE A 163 12.87 -4.67 4.62
C ILE A 163 12.42 -3.32 4.06
N ASP A 164 13.37 -2.42 3.85
CA ASP A 164 13.11 -1.08 3.33
C ASP A 164 13.13 -1.06 1.80
N ASN A 165 11.96 -0.85 1.18
CA ASN A 165 11.83 -0.77 -0.28
C ASN A 165 12.31 0.56 -0.90
N THR A 166 12.54 1.58 -0.08
CA THR A 166 13.05 2.90 -0.51
C THR A 166 14.57 3.00 -0.41
N SER A 167 15.22 2.05 0.27
CA SER A 167 16.66 2.05 0.43
C SER A 167 17.38 1.78 -0.89
N THR A 168 18.40 2.58 -1.18
CA THR A 168 19.31 2.42 -2.31
C THR A 168 20.56 1.59 -1.95
N GLU A 169 20.64 1.11 -0.71
CA GLU A 169 21.72 0.28 -0.21
C GLU A 169 21.68 -1.15 -0.77
N GLY A 170 22.75 -1.90 -0.56
CA GLY A 170 22.91 -3.27 -1.03
C GLY A 170 23.74 -3.38 -2.31
N GLN A 171 24.27 -4.58 -2.53
CA GLN A 171 25.07 -4.90 -3.69
C GLN A 171 24.20 -4.86 -4.95
N LYS A 172 24.68 -4.15 -5.97
CA LYS A 172 24.07 -4.10 -7.30
C LYS A 172 24.78 -5.12 -8.18
N LEU A 173 24.05 -6.13 -8.67
CA LEU A 173 24.61 -7.09 -9.61
C LEU A 173 24.73 -6.40 -10.97
N VAL A 174 25.93 -6.46 -11.58
CA VAL A 174 26.18 -5.86 -12.90
C VAL A 174 25.66 -6.77 -14.01
N ASP A 175 25.79 -8.09 -13.81
CA ASP A 175 25.28 -9.11 -14.72
C ASP A 175 24.27 -9.99 -13.97
N PHE A 176 23.00 -9.86 -14.35
CA PHE A 176 21.89 -10.62 -13.77
C PHE A 176 21.57 -11.80 -14.70
N ARG A 177 21.98 -13.01 -14.30
CA ARG A 177 21.80 -14.23 -15.11
C ARG A 177 20.52 -14.98 -14.75
N GLY A 178 19.97 -14.72 -13.56
CA GLY A 178 18.73 -15.36 -13.11
C GLY A 178 18.94 -16.77 -12.57
N GLU A 179 20.13 -17.07 -12.03
CA GLU A 179 20.37 -18.28 -11.23
C GLU A 179 19.77 -18.10 -9.83
N ILE A 180 18.96 -19.06 -9.38
CA ILE A 180 18.30 -19.01 -8.07
C ILE A 180 18.63 -20.28 -7.29
N LYS A 181 19.14 -20.13 -6.06
CA LYS A 181 19.46 -21.27 -5.19
C LYS A 181 18.88 -21.08 -3.79
N PHE A 182 18.03 -22.01 -3.41
CA PHE A 182 17.56 -22.18 -2.04
C PHE A 182 18.51 -23.15 -1.32
N ASP A 183 19.15 -22.70 -0.25
CA ASP A 183 20.07 -23.50 0.55
C ASP A 183 19.55 -23.68 1.98
N GLN A 184 19.01 -24.87 2.26
CA GLN A 184 18.50 -25.29 3.57
C GLN A 184 17.52 -24.28 4.18
N VAL A 185 16.67 -23.68 3.33
CA VAL A 185 15.76 -22.59 3.71
C VAL A 185 14.72 -23.07 4.70
N LYS A 186 14.59 -22.32 5.79
CA LYS A 186 13.51 -22.45 6.76
C LYS A 186 12.69 -21.17 6.76
N PHE A 187 11.37 -21.29 6.74
CA PHE A 187 10.49 -20.13 6.76
C PHE A 187 9.24 -20.36 7.62
N ILE A 188 8.88 -19.30 8.33
CA ILE A 188 7.71 -19.19 9.22
C ILE A 188 7.15 -17.78 9.02
N TYR A 189 5.84 -17.65 8.77
CA TYR A 189 5.22 -16.33 8.70
C TYR A 189 5.22 -15.68 10.09
N PRO A 190 5.60 -14.39 10.23
CA PRO A 190 5.63 -13.71 11.52
C PRO A 190 4.29 -13.74 12.28
N ILE A 191 3.17 -13.68 11.55
CA ILE A 191 1.82 -13.73 12.12
C ILE A 191 1.40 -15.14 12.61
N ARG A 192 2.10 -16.19 12.17
CA ARG A 192 1.84 -17.59 12.55
C ARG A 192 3.15 -18.28 12.96
N PRO A 193 3.75 -17.91 14.11
CA PRO A 193 5.09 -18.35 14.49
C PRO A 193 5.21 -19.86 14.77
N THR A 194 4.09 -20.55 14.99
CA THR A 194 4.04 -21.98 15.27
C THR A 194 4.00 -22.86 14.01
N SER A 195 3.62 -22.29 12.86
CA SER A 195 3.44 -23.03 11.61
C SER A 195 4.67 -22.89 10.72
N ILE A 196 5.53 -23.92 10.73
CA ILE A 196 6.70 -23.96 9.82
C ILE A 196 6.22 -24.29 8.41
N ILE A 197 6.38 -23.34 7.50
CA ILE A 197 5.91 -23.44 6.12
C ILE A 197 6.94 -24.11 5.23
N LEU A 198 8.21 -23.71 5.31
CA LEU A 198 9.32 -24.35 4.59
C LEU A 198 10.31 -24.97 5.58
N LYS A 199 10.70 -26.22 5.35
CA LYS A 199 11.50 -27.02 6.29
C LYS A 199 12.77 -27.54 5.63
N LYS A 200 13.90 -26.83 5.79
CA LYS A 200 15.18 -27.19 5.15
C LYS A 200 15.02 -27.34 3.63
N PHE A 201 14.25 -26.44 3.03
CA PHE A 201 13.97 -26.45 1.60
C PHE A 201 15.25 -26.18 0.81
N GLN A 202 15.53 -27.03 -0.18
CA GLN A 202 16.73 -26.93 -1.00
C GLN A 202 16.37 -27.16 -2.47
N LEU A 203 16.81 -26.25 -3.33
CA LEU A 203 16.58 -26.31 -4.77
C LEU A 203 17.59 -25.42 -5.48
N HIS A 204 18.06 -25.86 -6.64
CA HIS A 204 18.90 -25.06 -7.53
C HIS A 204 18.19 -24.93 -8.88
N ILE A 205 17.88 -23.70 -9.25
CA ILE A 205 17.26 -23.31 -10.52
C ILE A 205 18.34 -22.65 -11.36
N LYS A 206 18.63 -23.24 -12.52
CA LYS A 206 19.63 -22.75 -13.45
C LYS A 206 19.07 -21.53 -14.23
N PRO A 207 19.95 -20.64 -14.74
CA PRO A 207 19.55 -19.63 -15.71
C PRO A 207 18.74 -20.23 -16.87
N SER A 208 17.74 -19.49 -17.36
CA SER A 208 16.85 -19.91 -18.45
C SER A 208 15.99 -21.14 -18.20
N GLN A 209 15.99 -21.69 -16.98
CA GLN A 209 15.24 -22.90 -16.67
C GLN A 209 13.78 -22.56 -16.34
N ARG A 210 12.84 -23.36 -16.86
CA ARG A 210 11.42 -23.32 -16.48
C ARG A 210 11.14 -24.36 -15.41
N VAL A 211 10.77 -23.87 -14.22
CA VAL A 211 10.55 -24.70 -13.03
C VAL A 211 9.09 -24.58 -12.58
N ALA A 212 8.41 -25.71 -12.47
CA ALA A 212 7.05 -25.78 -11.96
C ALA A 212 7.02 -26.27 -10.50
N PHE A 213 6.14 -25.68 -9.70
CA PHE A 213 5.81 -26.13 -8.36
C PHE A 213 4.36 -26.62 -8.30
N VAL A 214 4.18 -27.86 -7.86
CA VAL A 214 2.87 -28.48 -7.65
C VAL A 214 2.76 -29.07 -6.25
N GLY A 215 1.55 -29.25 -5.76
CA GLY A 215 1.33 -29.77 -4.41
C GLY A 215 -0.02 -29.36 -3.84
N ALA A 216 -0.40 -29.97 -2.73
CA ALA A 216 -1.64 -29.64 -2.03
C ALA A 216 -1.71 -28.15 -1.65
N SER A 217 -2.93 -27.65 -1.41
CA SER A 217 -3.10 -26.31 -0.85
C SER A 217 -2.38 -26.20 0.51
N GLY A 218 -1.71 -25.07 0.75
CA GLY A 218 -0.92 -24.86 1.96
C GLY A 218 0.45 -25.58 2.01
N SER A 219 0.90 -26.21 0.93
CA SER A 219 2.23 -26.86 0.90
C SER A 219 3.43 -25.90 0.86
N GLY A 220 3.18 -24.59 0.72
CA GLY A 220 4.22 -23.55 0.70
C GLY A 220 4.62 -23.04 -0.69
N LYS A 221 3.86 -23.35 -1.75
CA LYS A 221 4.18 -22.95 -3.14
C LYS A 221 4.29 -21.42 -3.29
N SER A 222 3.22 -20.67 -3.00
CA SER A 222 3.21 -19.20 -3.17
C SER A 222 4.21 -18.50 -2.25
N THR A 223 4.55 -19.12 -1.11
CA THR A 223 5.62 -18.65 -0.23
C THR A 223 6.98 -18.59 -0.94
N ILE A 224 7.27 -19.46 -1.90
CA ILE A 224 8.51 -19.42 -2.69
C ILE A 224 8.60 -18.10 -3.47
N ILE A 225 7.53 -17.72 -4.17
CA ILE A 225 7.46 -16.45 -4.91
C ILE A 225 7.58 -15.27 -3.94
N GLN A 226 6.90 -15.31 -2.80
CA GLN A 226 6.97 -14.23 -1.81
C GLN A 226 8.38 -14.04 -1.20
N LEU A 227 9.15 -15.12 -1.05
CA LEU A 227 10.54 -15.06 -0.62
C LEU A 227 11.47 -14.55 -1.72
N LEU A 228 11.22 -14.90 -2.98
CA LEU A 228 11.95 -14.38 -4.12
C LEU A 228 11.74 -12.87 -4.26
N GLU A 229 10.49 -12.41 -4.21
CA GLU A 229 10.15 -10.98 -4.19
C GLU A 229 10.64 -10.26 -2.92
N ARG A 230 11.23 -11.00 -1.97
CA ARG A 230 11.69 -10.52 -0.66
C ARG A 230 10.60 -9.70 0.04
N PHE A 231 9.35 -10.19 -0.01
CA PHE A 231 8.28 -9.71 0.86
C PHE A 231 8.51 -10.13 2.30
N TYR A 232 9.23 -11.24 2.48
CA TYR A 232 9.74 -11.74 3.75
C TYR A 232 11.19 -12.18 3.58
N ASP A 233 11.96 -12.06 4.64
CA ASP A 233 13.28 -12.70 4.72
C ASP A 233 13.14 -14.14 5.26
N VAL A 234 14.07 -15.00 4.86
CA VAL A 234 14.14 -16.38 5.35
C VAL A 234 14.48 -16.41 6.85
N THR A 235 13.84 -17.30 7.61
CA THR A 235 14.09 -17.46 9.07
C THR A 235 15.33 -18.31 9.36
N GLY A 236 15.80 -19.09 8.39
CA GLY A 236 17.02 -19.88 8.45
C GLY A 236 17.44 -20.35 7.06
N GLY A 237 18.71 -20.74 6.90
CA GLY A 237 19.29 -21.00 5.58
C GLY A 237 19.56 -19.72 4.80
N GLN A 238 19.73 -19.85 3.48
CA GLN A 238 20.03 -18.73 2.57
C GLN A 238 19.27 -18.88 1.25
N LEU A 239 18.84 -17.75 0.69
CA LEU A 239 18.31 -17.65 -0.66
C LEU A 239 19.30 -16.83 -1.49
N LEU A 240 19.93 -17.48 -2.46
CA LEU A 240 20.99 -16.89 -3.28
C LEU A 240 20.43 -16.58 -4.68
N ILE A 241 20.71 -15.37 -5.17
CA ILE A 241 20.51 -14.96 -6.56
C ILE A 241 21.88 -14.72 -7.17
N ASP A 242 22.21 -15.42 -8.24
CA ASP A 242 23.52 -15.37 -8.90
C ASP A 242 24.69 -15.54 -7.92
N GLY A 243 24.51 -16.40 -6.91
CA GLY A 243 25.51 -16.73 -5.89
C GLY A 243 25.56 -15.77 -4.69
N VAL A 244 24.79 -14.68 -4.69
CA VAL A 244 24.75 -13.70 -3.60
C VAL A 244 23.44 -13.81 -2.82
N ASP A 245 23.51 -13.79 -1.49
CA ASP A 245 22.32 -13.80 -0.64
C ASP A 245 21.45 -12.57 -0.93
N ILE A 246 20.16 -12.83 -1.21
CA ILE A 246 19.18 -11.79 -1.56
C ILE A 246 19.09 -10.68 -0.51
N ARG A 247 19.42 -10.98 0.75
CA ARG A 247 19.42 -9.99 1.84
C ARG A 247 20.48 -8.90 1.67
N LYS A 248 21.57 -9.21 0.97
CA LYS A 248 22.69 -8.30 0.70
C LYS A 248 22.50 -7.50 -0.58
N LEU A 249 21.57 -7.91 -1.44
CA LEU A 249 21.32 -7.27 -2.73
C LEU A 249 20.44 -6.03 -2.57
N ASN A 250 20.60 -5.07 -3.49
CA ASN A 250 19.69 -3.95 -3.59
C ASN A 250 18.30 -4.42 -4.02
N LEU A 251 17.29 -4.16 -3.20
CA LEU A 251 15.94 -4.69 -3.37
C LEU A 251 15.24 -4.16 -4.64
N GLN A 252 15.39 -2.87 -4.93
CA GLN A 252 14.75 -2.25 -6.09
C GLN A 252 15.27 -2.85 -7.39
N LEU A 253 16.58 -3.06 -7.50
CA LEU A 253 17.20 -3.67 -8.67
C LEU A 253 16.81 -5.14 -8.82
N VAL A 254 16.81 -5.93 -7.74
CA VAL A 254 16.35 -7.33 -7.81
C VAL A 254 14.92 -7.40 -8.34
N ARG A 255 14.00 -6.60 -7.80
CA ARG A 255 12.60 -6.56 -8.27
C ARG A 255 12.45 -6.01 -9.69
N SER A 256 13.36 -5.17 -10.16
CA SER A 256 13.34 -4.70 -11.56
C SER A 256 13.63 -5.81 -12.57
N HIS A 257 14.34 -6.87 -12.15
CA HIS A 257 14.58 -8.05 -12.98
C HIS A 257 13.46 -9.09 -12.89
N PHE A 258 12.48 -8.90 -12.01
CA PHE A 258 11.38 -9.84 -11.78
C PHE A 258 10.09 -9.34 -12.43
N GLY A 259 9.34 -10.27 -13.02
CA GLY A 259 7.98 -10.03 -13.48
C GLY A 259 7.02 -10.98 -12.78
N LEU A 260 6.11 -10.44 -11.99
CA LEU A 260 5.10 -11.22 -11.28
C LEU A 260 3.75 -11.12 -11.99
N VAL A 261 3.16 -12.28 -12.29
CA VAL A 261 1.74 -12.41 -12.65
C VAL A 261 1.05 -13.16 -11.51
N SER A 262 0.22 -12.45 -10.76
CA SER A 262 -0.51 -12.99 -9.61
C SER A 262 -1.80 -13.70 -10.03
N GLN A 263 -2.38 -14.45 -9.10
CA GLN A 263 -3.66 -15.14 -9.28
C GLN A 263 -4.79 -14.17 -9.63
N GLU A 264 -4.95 -13.11 -8.83
CA GLU A 264 -5.89 -12.03 -9.09
C GLU A 264 -5.12 -10.74 -9.44
N PRO A 265 -5.11 -10.34 -10.72
CA PRO A 265 -4.36 -9.16 -11.16
C PRO A 265 -5.06 -7.87 -10.71
N ILE A 266 -4.31 -7.00 -10.04
CA ILE A 266 -4.81 -5.68 -9.62
C ILE A 266 -4.50 -4.65 -10.73
N LEU A 267 -5.55 -4.00 -11.22
CA LEU A 267 -5.47 -2.84 -12.09
C LEU A 267 -5.81 -1.58 -11.31
N PHE A 268 -5.02 -0.53 -11.49
CA PHE A 268 -5.25 0.77 -10.88
C PHE A 268 -6.34 1.54 -11.61
N ASP A 269 -6.96 2.52 -10.94
CA ASP A 269 -7.97 3.43 -11.51
C ASP A 269 -7.34 4.43 -12.51
N LEU A 270 -6.84 3.87 -13.61
CA LEU A 270 -6.07 4.50 -14.68
C LEU A 270 -6.59 3.97 -16.04
N THR A 271 -6.05 4.48 -17.14
CA THR A 271 -6.31 3.92 -18.47
C THR A 271 -5.66 2.54 -18.65
N ILE A 272 -6.07 1.79 -19.68
CA ILE A 272 -5.43 0.51 -20.03
C ILE A 272 -3.96 0.73 -20.38
N ALA A 273 -3.64 1.76 -21.18
CA ALA A 273 -2.24 2.10 -21.50
C ALA A 273 -1.39 2.33 -20.25
N GLU A 274 -1.87 3.14 -19.31
CA GLU A 274 -1.17 3.43 -18.05
C GLU A 274 -1.04 2.20 -17.16
N ASN A 275 -2.01 1.29 -17.18
CA ASN A 275 -1.91 0.03 -16.47
C ASN A 275 -0.85 -0.91 -17.07
N ILE A 276 -0.70 -0.94 -18.40
CA ILE A 276 0.33 -1.74 -19.08
C ILE A 276 1.71 -1.11 -18.84
N ALA A 277 1.84 0.20 -19.00
CA ALA A 277 3.07 0.96 -18.78
C ALA A 277 3.41 1.19 -17.29
N TYR A 278 2.64 0.62 -16.36
CA TYR A 278 2.77 0.90 -14.94
C TYR A 278 4.20 0.67 -14.43
N GLY A 279 4.78 1.69 -13.78
CA GLY A 279 6.14 1.68 -13.24
C GLY A 279 7.26 1.91 -14.27
N LEU A 280 6.92 2.25 -15.50
CA LEU A 280 7.84 2.75 -16.52
C LEU A 280 7.49 4.20 -16.88
N GLU A 281 8.49 5.01 -17.18
CA GLU A 281 8.31 6.41 -17.60
C GLU A 281 8.47 6.55 -19.11
N ASN A 282 7.70 7.45 -19.73
CA ASN A 282 7.83 7.82 -21.15
C ASN A 282 7.81 6.64 -22.14
N VAL A 283 6.95 5.65 -21.92
CA VAL A 283 6.82 4.49 -22.80
C VAL A 283 6.10 4.89 -24.11
N PRO A 284 6.69 4.65 -25.29
CA PRO A 284 6.03 4.85 -26.57
C PRO A 284 4.77 3.98 -26.71
N MET A 285 3.74 4.53 -27.35
CA MET A 285 2.48 3.81 -27.55
C MET A 285 2.66 2.51 -28.36
N ASP A 286 3.58 2.50 -29.32
CA ASP A 286 3.87 1.32 -30.14
C ASP A 286 4.39 0.14 -29.31
N ASP A 287 5.20 0.40 -28.27
CA ASP A 287 5.68 -0.64 -27.36
C ASP A 287 4.54 -1.21 -26.51
N ILE A 288 3.60 -0.35 -26.08
CA ILE A 288 2.38 -0.76 -25.36
C ILE A 288 1.50 -1.65 -26.25
N ILE A 289 1.31 -1.25 -27.52
CA ILE A 289 0.52 -2.01 -28.50
C ILE A 289 1.18 -3.36 -28.79
N ASN A 290 2.50 -3.39 -28.96
CA ASN A 290 3.25 -4.63 -29.18
C ASN A 290 3.10 -5.59 -27.99
N ALA A 291 3.27 -5.11 -26.76
CA ALA A 291 3.07 -5.91 -25.56
C ALA A 291 1.63 -6.44 -25.43
N ALA A 292 0.64 -5.61 -25.78
CA ALA A 292 -0.77 -6.01 -25.79
C ALA A 292 -1.13 -7.03 -26.89
N ASN A 293 -0.45 -6.98 -28.04
CA ASN A 293 -0.60 -7.97 -29.10
C ASN A 293 -0.06 -9.33 -28.64
N LYS A 294 1.16 -9.36 -28.09
CA LYS A 294 1.76 -10.57 -27.52
C LYS A 294 0.96 -11.17 -26.36
N ALA A 295 0.28 -10.34 -25.60
CA ALA A 295 -0.62 -10.78 -24.54
C ALA A 295 -2.03 -11.16 -25.03
N ASN A 296 -2.30 -11.21 -26.33
CA ASN A 296 -3.61 -11.54 -26.91
C ASN A 296 -4.76 -10.65 -26.39
N ILE A 297 -4.52 -9.35 -26.17
CA ILE A 297 -5.56 -8.41 -25.67
C ILE A 297 -5.80 -7.22 -26.59
N HIS A 298 -4.93 -6.96 -27.58
CA HIS A 298 -5.05 -5.82 -28.48
C HIS A 298 -6.41 -5.74 -29.20
N GLN A 299 -6.86 -6.83 -29.83
CA GLN A 299 -8.14 -6.86 -30.57
C GLN A 299 -9.34 -6.51 -29.68
N PHE A 300 -9.33 -6.97 -28.42
CA PHE A 300 -10.37 -6.61 -27.45
C PHE A 300 -10.31 -5.12 -27.11
N ILE A 301 -9.10 -4.58 -26.90
CA ILE A 301 -8.93 -3.16 -26.58
C ILE A 301 -9.44 -2.28 -27.73
N GLU A 302 -9.14 -2.63 -28.99
CA GLU A 302 -9.61 -1.88 -30.17
C GLU A 302 -11.14 -1.84 -30.30
N GLN A 303 -11.84 -2.86 -29.78
CA GLN A 303 -13.31 -2.89 -29.76
C GLN A 303 -13.92 -1.95 -28.71
N LEU A 304 -13.12 -1.47 -27.75
CA LEU A 304 -13.59 -0.53 -26.73
C LEU A 304 -13.77 0.87 -27.35
N PRO A 305 -14.81 1.64 -26.95
CA PRO A 305 -15.08 2.97 -27.51
C PRO A 305 -13.93 3.97 -27.41
N ARG A 306 -13.01 3.77 -26.45
CA ARG A 306 -11.84 4.63 -26.23
C ARG A 306 -10.51 3.89 -26.38
N GLY A 307 -10.53 2.66 -26.92
CA GLY A 307 -9.32 1.87 -27.09
C GLY A 307 -8.52 1.77 -25.79
N TYR A 308 -7.23 2.09 -25.89
CA TYR A 308 -6.28 2.10 -24.77
C TYR A 308 -6.50 3.22 -23.75
N GLU A 309 -7.23 4.29 -24.10
CA GLU A 309 -7.61 5.37 -23.19
C GLU A 309 -8.85 5.01 -22.34
N THR A 310 -9.39 3.81 -22.50
CA THR A 310 -10.47 3.30 -21.66
C THR A 310 -10.00 3.25 -20.21
N LYS A 311 -10.74 3.91 -19.31
CA LYS A 311 -10.48 3.86 -17.87
C LYS A 311 -10.99 2.56 -17.27
N VAL A 312 -10.12 1.90 -16.52
CA VAL A 312 -10.40 0.66 -15.77
C VAL A 312 -10.30 0.95 -14.27
N GLY A 313 -10.91 0.13 -13.43
CA GLY A 313 -10.90 0.31 -11.97
C GLY A 313 -12.32 0.34 -11.38
N LEU A 314 -12.44 0.80 -10.13
CA LEU A 314 -13.70 0.78 -9.37
C LEU A 314 -14.84 1.60 -9.99
N LYS A 315 -14.53 2.56 -10.86
CA LYS A 315 -15.50 3.42 -11.57
C LYS A 315 -15.49 3.21 -13.10
N GLY A 316 -14.70 2.25 -13.60
CA GLY A 316 -14.46 2.01 -15.03
C GLY A 316 -15.29 0.87 -15.64
N SER A 317 -14.92 0.45 -16.85
CA SER A 317 -15.59 -0.68 -17.53
C SER A 317 -15.36 -2.00 -16.78
N PHE A 318 -16.37 -2.87 -16.76
CA PHE A 318 -16.25 -4.21 -16.20
C PHE A 318 -15.43 -5.10 -17.15
N LEU A 319 -14.15 -5.26 -16.84
CA LEU A 319 -13.28 -6.25 -17.48
C LEU A 319 -13.52 -7.63 -16.88
N SER A 320 -13.52 -8.67 -17.73
CA SER A 320 -13.50 -10.07 -17.28
C SER A 320 -12.18 -10.40 -16.57
N GLY A 321 -12.17 -11.49 -15.78
CA GLY A 321 -10.94 -11.96 -15.13
C GLY A 321 -9.82 -12.22 -16.14
N GLY A 322 -10.15 -12.85 -17.27
CA GLY A 322 -9.22 -13.13 -18.38
C GLY A 322 -8.63 -11.87 -18.99
N GLU A 323 -9.45 -10.84 -19.24
CA GLU A 323 -8.96 -9.56 -19.76
C GLU A 323 -8.00 -8.87 -18.79
N LYS A 324 -8.34 -8.83 -17.50
CA LYS A 324 -7.45 -8.24 -16.48
C LYS A 324 -6.11 -8.97 -16.42
N GLN A 325 -6.14 -10.30 -16.58
CA GLN A 325 -4.93 -11.11 -16.55
C GLN A 325 -4.06 -10.87 -17.77
N ARG A 326 -4.64 -10.77 -18.97
CA ARG A 326 -3.89 -10.43 -20.19
C ARG A 326 -3.29 -9.02 -20.12
N ILE A 327 -3.97 -8.05 -19.50
CA ILE A 327 -3.39 -6.72 -19.22
C ILE A 327 -2.18 -6.84 -18.27
N ALA A 328 -2.25 -7.68 -17.23
CA ALA A 328 -1.12 -7.93 -16.34
C ALA A 328 0.04 -8.65 -17.04
N ILE A 329 -0.24 -9.58 -17.96
CA ILE A 329 0.78 -10.23 -18.81
C ILE A 329 1.44 -9.21 -19.73
N ALA A 330 0.66 -8.34 -20.39
CA ALA A 330 1.19 -7.25 -21.22
C ALA A 330 2.13 -6.33 -20.41
N ARG A 331 1.78 -6.00 -19.17
CA ARG A 331 2.64 -5.23 -18.24
C ARG A 331 4.00 -5.92 -18.01
N VAL A 332 3.99 -7.24 -17.85
CA VAL A 332 5.21 -8.03 -17.64
C VAL A 332 6.06 -8.11 -18.92
N LEU A 333 5.43 -8.37 -20.07
CA LEU A 333 6.08 -8.42 -21.38
C LEU A 333 6.78 -7.08 -21.70
N LEU A 334 6.11 -5.96 -21.42
CA LEU A 334 6.68 -4.63 -21.65
C LEU A 334 7.96 -4.40 -20.82
N ARG A 335 8.01 -4.91 -19.58
CA ARG A 335 9.18 -4.75 -18.69
C ARG A 335 10.36 -5.67 -19.02
N ARG A 336 10.14 -6.74 -19.79
CA ARG A 336 11.18 -7.72 -20.19
C ARG A 336 12.04 -8.22 -19.02
N PRO A 337 11.43 -8.82 -17.97
CA PRO A 337 12.16 -9.32 -16.81
C PRO A 337 13.08 -10.51 -17.18
N LYS A 338 14.12 -10.73 -16.36
CA LYS A 338 15.00 -11.91 -16.45
C LYS A 338 14.47 -13.10 -15.67
N VAL A 339 13.63 -12.87 -14.66
CA VAL A 339 12.89 -13.92 -13.95
C VAL A 339 11.40 -13.66 -14.04
N LEU A 340 10.65 -14.62 -14.56
CA LEU A 340 9.20 -14.61 -14.62
C LEU A 340 8.62 -15.46 -13.48
N LEU A 341 7.73 -14.88 -12.69
CA LEU A 341 7.05 -15.52 -11.56
C LEU A 341 5.55 -15.59 -11.87
N LEU A 342 5.01 -16.80 -12.00
CA LEU A 342 3.60 -17.05 -12.30
C LEU A 342 2.94 -17.74 -11.10
N ASP A 343 2.04 -17.05 -10.40
CA ASP A 343 1.33 -17.57 -9.22
C ASP A 343 -0.12 -17.88 -9.57
N GLU A 344 -0.43 -19.14 -9.91
CA GLU A 344 -1.79 -19.62 -10.22
C GLU A 344 -2.55 -18.76 -11.26
N ALA A 345 -1.82 -18.25 -12.26
CA ALA A 345 -2.30 -17.23 -13.19
C ALA A 345 -3.52 -17.61 -14.05
N THR A 346 -3.89 -18.89 -14.14
CA THR A 346 -5.04 -19.41 -14.92
C THR A 346 -6.16 -19.95 -14.03
N SER A 347 -6.07 -19.77 -12.71
CA SER A 347 -7.11 -20.21 -11.79
C SER A 347 -8.31 -19.23 -11.82
N ALA A 348 -9.51 -19.73 -11.56
CA ALA A 348 -10.78 -18.98 -11.57
C ALA A 348 -11.28 -18.45 -12.94
N MET A 349 -10.95 -19.13 -14.05
CA MET A 349 -11.45 -18.79 -15.39
C MET A 349 -12.22 -19.93 -16.06
N ASP A 350 -13.11 -19.57 -16.99
CA ASP A 350 -13.77 -20.49 -17.92
C ASP A 350 -12.78 -21.00 -18.99
N SER A 351 -13.04 -22.20 -19.51
CA SER A 351 -12.09 -22.92 -20.37
C SER A 351 -11.68 -22.18 -21.64
N TYR A 352 -12.55 -21.33 -22.20
CA TYR A 352 -12.24 -20.54 -23.40
C TYR A 352 -11.24 -19.41 -23.11
N ASN A 353 -11.51 -18.58 -22.10
CA ASN A 353 -10.59 -17.50 -21.72
C ASN A 353 -9.25 -18.04 -21.21
N GLU A 354 -9.28 -19.18 -20.53
CA GLU A 354 -8.09 -19.83 -20.01
C GLU A 354 -7.09 -20.20 -21.10
N GLN A 355 -7.55 -20.77 -22.22
CA GLN A 355 -6.67 -21.13 -23.32
C GLN A 355 -5.94 -19.89 -23.87
N ILE A 356 -6.65 -18.79 -24.07
CA ILE A 356 -6.09 -17.53 -24.59
C ILE A 356 -5.06 -16.96 -23.60
N VAL A 357 -5.35 -17.02 -22.30
CA VAL A 357 -4.41 -16.58 -21.25
C VAL A 357 -3.18 -17.49 -21.22
N GLN A 358 -3.34 -18.80 -21.38
CA GLN A 358 -2.23 -19.74 -21.42
C GLN A 358 -1.30 -19.48 -22.61
N GLU A 359 -1.86 -19.22 -23.80
CA GLU A 359 -1.09 -18.83 -24.99
C GLU A 359 -0.26 -17.57 -24.74
N ALA A 360 -0.86 -16.56 -24.07
CA ALA A 360 -0.14 -15.33 -23.69
C ALA A 360 0.97 -15.58 -22.65
N LEU A 361 0.76 -16.52 -21.72
CA LEU A 361 1.79 -16.92 -20.74
C LEU A 361 2.93 -17.70 -21.40
N ASP A 362 2.63 -18.54 -22.38
CA ASP A 362 3.61 -19.31 -23.13
C ASP A 362 4.47 -18.39 -24.00
N GLU A 363 3.86 -17.39 -24.66
CA GLU A 363 4.57 -16.30 -25.34
C GLU A 363 5.48 -15.55 -24.35
N ALA A 364 4.97 -15.19 -23.17
CA ALA A 364 5.78 -14.52 -22.14
C ALA A 364 6.91 -15.38 -21.58
N GLN A 365 6.82 -16.71 -21.62
CA GLN A 365 7.92 -17.58 -21.23
C GLN A 365 8.97 -17.72 -22.34
N THR A 366 8.56 -17.68 -23.60
CA THR A 366 9.42 -18.03 -24.74
C THR A 366 10.01 -16.84 -25.48
N GLU A 367 9.45 -15.63 -25.29
CA GLU A 367 9.91 -14.38 -25.92
C GLU A 367 11.41 -14.12 -25.71
N ASP A 368 11.95 -14.44 -24.54
CA ASP A 368 13.37 -14.32 -24.22
C ASP A 368 13.90 -15.67 -23.73
N SER A 369 14.71 -16.34 -24.55
CA SER A 369 15.33 -17.63 -24.21
C SER A 369 16.31 -17.54 -23.02
N SER A 370 16.70 -16.34 -22.61
CA SER A 370 17.51 -16.11 -21.41
C SER A 370 16.68 -16.02 -20.10
N ARG A 371 15.34 -16.12 -20.19
CA ARG A 371 14.44 -15.90 -19.05
C ARG A 371 14.26 -17.15 -18.19
N THR A 372 14.57 -17.05 -16.91
CA THR A 372 14.23 -18.08 -15.91
C THR A 372 12.74 -17.95 -15.56
N SER A 373 11.98 -19.04 -15.56
CA SER A 373 10.55 -18.99 -15.25
C SER A 373 10.19 -19.91 -14.09
N ILE A 374 9.42 -19.39 -13.13
CA ILE A 374 8.94 -20.13 -11.97
C ILE A 374 7.41 -20.10 -11.99
N ILE A 375 6.82 -21.29 -12.07
CA ILE A 375 5.39 -21.47 -12.31
C ILE A 375 4.79 -22.23 -11.14
N ILE A 376 3.83 -21.62 -10.45
CA ILE A 376 2.94 -22.31 -9.52
C ILE A 376 1.67 -22.60 -10.28
N ALA A 377 1.43 -23.89 -10.55
CA ALA A 377 0.27 -24.29 -11.31
C ALA A 377 -0.71 -25.06 -10.42
N HIS A 378 -2.00 -24.76 -10.61
CA HIS A 378 -3.10 -25.60 -10.17
C HIS A 378 -3.51 -26.60 -11.28
N ARG A 379 -3.13 -26.32 -12.54
CA ARG A 379 -3.47 -27.13 -13.71
C ARG A 379 -2.24 -27.83 -14.26
N LEU A 380 -2.36 -29.14 -14.45
CA LEU A 380 -1.24 -30.00 -14.83
C LEU A 380 -0.86 -29.87 -16.31
N SER A 381 -1.73 -29.31 -17.16
CA SER A 381 -1.44 -29.03 -18.58
C SER A 381 -0.31 -27.99 -18.73
N THR A 382 -0.37 -26.91 -17.94
CA THR A 382 0.57 -25.77 -17.98
C THR A 382 2.01 -26.16 -17.64
N ILE A 383 2.21 -27.24 -16.90
CA ILE A 383 3.54 -27.63 -16.38
C ILE A 383 4.20 -28.76 -17.17
N ARG A 384 3.50 -29.36 -18.14
CA ARG A 384 4.05 -30.51 -18.90
C ARG A 384 5.31 -30.13 -19.68
N SER A 385 5.38 -28.89 -20.13
CA SER A 385 6.49 -28.32 -20.92
C SER A 385 7.64 -27.79 -20.07
N CYS A 386 7.56 -27.85 -18.73
CA CYS A 386 8.60 -27.34 -17.85
C CYS A 386 9.83 -28.27 -17.83
N ASP A 387 11.01 -27.67 -17.70
CA ASP A 387 12.28 -28.39 -17.68
C ASP A 387 12.50 -29.12 -16.34
N LEU A 388 11.85 -28.64 -15.26
CA LEU A 388 11.84 -29.27 -13.95
C LEU A 388 10.48 -29.07 -13.27
N ILE A 389 9.89 -30.16 -12.78
CA ILE A 389 8.68 -30.11 -11.94
C ILE A 389 9.09 -30.52 -10.53
N CYS A 390 8.68 -29.74 -9.54
CA CYS A 390 8.92 -29.98 -8.12
C CYS A 390 7.59 -30.18 -7.39
N VAL A 391 7.39 -31.36 -6.81
CA VAL A 391 6.24 -31.68 -5.98
C VAL A 391 6.56 -31.27 -4.54
N LEU A 392 5.80 -30.31 -4.01
CA LEU A 392 5.88 -29.86 -2.63
C LEU A 392 4.84 -30.55 -1.76
N ASP A 393 5.30 -31.12 -0.65
CA ASP A 393 4.46 -31.56 0.46
C ASP A 393 5.03 -31.03 1.79
N LYS A 394 4.15 -30.44 2.61
CA LYS A 394 4.46 -29.93 3.96
C LYS A 394 5.78 -29.14 4.08
N GLY A 395 6.10 -28.34 3.06
CA GLY A 395 7.27 -27.46 3.06
C GLY A 395 8.57 -28.06 2.56
N GLN A 396 8.52 -29.24 1.93
CA GLN A 396 9.67 -29.95 1.38
C GLN A 396 9.38 -30.45 -0.03
N ILE A 397 10.42 -30.59 -0.85
CA ILE A 397 10.33 -31.23 -2.16
C ILE A 397 10.37 -32.74 -1.92
N VAL A 398 9.28 -33.43 -2.26
CA VAL A 398 9.18 -34.89 -2.14
C VAL A 398 9.60 -35.61 -3.42
N GLU A 399 9.34 -34.99 -4.57
CA GLU A 399 9.67 -35.52 -5.90
C GLU A 399 10.07 -34.35 -6.79
N ASN A 400 11.08 -34.57 -7.64
CA ASN A 400 11.40 -33.65 -8.71
C ASN A 400 11.94 -34.38 -9.95
N GLY A 401 11.77 -33.77 -11.11
CA GLY A 401 12.20 -34.34 -12.39
C GLY A 401 11.41 -33.76 -13.56
N THR A 402 11.62 -34.31 -14.74
CA THR A 402 10.81 -33.98 -15.92
C THR A 402 9.43 -34.64 -15.83
N HIS A 403 8.47 -34.17 -16.64
CA HIS A 403 7.14 -34.75 -16.72
C HIS A 403 7.17 -36.27 -16.98
N THR A 404 8.02 -36.70 -17.92
CA THR A 404 8.15 -38.10 -18.31
C THR A 404 8.76 -38.95 -17.18
N GLU A 405 9.78 -38.44 -16.49
CA GLU A 405 10.41 -39.12 -15.35
C GLU A 405 9.41 -39.32 -14.20
N LEU A 406 8.68 -38.27 -13.84
CA LEU A 406 7.74 -38.32 -12.72
C LEU A 406 6.52 -39.23 -12.99
N ILE A 407 6.08 -39.32 -14.25
CA ILE A 407 5.05 -40.30 -14.64
C ILE A 407 5.57 -41.74 -14.47
N GLN A 408 6.81 -42.01 -14.89
CA GLN A 408 7.41 -43.34 -14.78
C GLN A 408 7.61 -43.77 -13.32
N GLN A 409 7.96 -42.83 -12.44
CA GLN A 409 8.12 -43.09 -11.00
C GLN A 409 6.81 -43.47 -10.30
N ARG A 410 5.64 -43.16 -10.88
CA ARG A 410 4.31 -43.42 -10.29
C ARG A 410 4.14 -42.92 -8.86
N GLY A 411 4.78 -41.78 -8.55
CA GLY A 411 4.80 -41.14 -7.25
C GLY A 411 3.59 -40.25 -6.95
N ALA A 412 3.79 -39.27 -6.07
CA ALA A 412 2.83 -38.22 -5.74
C ALA A 412 2.39 -37.42 -6.97
N TYR A 413 3.30 -37.08 -7.88
CA TYR A 413 2.95 -36.38 -9.13
C TYR A 413 1.95 -37.18 -9.98
N TYR A 414 2.22 -38.48 -10.16
CA TYR A 414 1.36 -39.37 -10.94
C TYR A 414 -0.04 -39.51 -10.31
N LYS A 415 -0.12 -39.57 -8.98
CA LYS A 415 -1.41 -39.60 -8.26
C LYS A 415 -2.22 -38.32 -8.50
N MET A 416 -1.56 -37.16 -8.53
CA MET A 416 -2.23 -35.88 -8.84
C MET A 416 -2.76 -35.85 -10.29
N LEU A 417 -1.99 -36.39 -11.25
CA LEU A 417 -2.44 -36.54 -12.63
C LEU A 417 -3.69 -37.41 -12.74
N ALA A 418 -3.67 -38.59 -12.12
CA ALA A 418 -4.81 -39.52 -12.14
C ALA A 418 -6.08 -38.91 -11.52
N GLN A 419 -5.94 -38.12 -10.45
CA GLN A 419 -7.07 -37.44 -9.81
C GLN A 419 -7.66 -36.33 -10.70
N ASN A 420 -6.83 -35.53 -11.37
CA ASN A 420 -7.31 -34.48 -12.27
C ASN A 420 -7.97 -35.06 -13.53
N ASP A 421 -7.44 -36.14 -14.11
CA ASP A 421 -8.06 -36.78 -15.27
C ASP A 421 -9.42 -37.40 -14.92
N SER A 422 -9.61 -37.90 -13.69
CA SER A 422 -10.91 -38.41 -13.19
C SER A 422 -11.95 -37.32 -12.87
N GLN A 423 -11.53 -36.06 -12.74
CA GLN A 423 -12.45 -34.92 -12.57
C GLN A 423 -12.90 -34.31 -13.91
N LEU A 424 -12.22 -34.69 -15.00
CA LEU A 424 -12.51 -34.25 -16.38
C LEU A 424 -13.33 -35.27 -17.20
N SER A 425 -13.58 -36.46 -16.63
CA SER A 425 -14.48 -37.50 -17.15
C SER A 425 -15.79 -37.52 -16.38
#